data_AF-A0AAN6LCZ9-F1
#
_entry.id   AF-A0AAN6LCZ9-F1
#
_cell.length_a   1.000
_cell.length_b   1.000
_cell.length_c   1.000
_cell.angle_alpha   90.00
_cell.angle_beta   90.00
_cell.angle_gamma   90.00
#
_symmetry.space_group_name_H-M   'P 1'
#
loop_
_entity.id
_entity.type
_entity.pdbx_description
1 polymer ?
#
loop_
_entity_poly.entity_id
_entity_poly.type
_entity_poly.pdbx_seq_one_letter_code
_entity_poly.pdbx_strand_id
1 'polypeptide(L)'
;MAAPNPTGFDMKTYKAAAHPRSTWAKRDPWARYEAWRYTGPFSRWNRFKNGLPGLGIATVAFAAYCGYEWAFLTPEHHGEGHH
;
A
#
# COMPACT_ATOMS: atom_id res chain seq x y z
N MET A 1 30.13 27.95 -16.05
CA MET A 1 28.94 28.01 -15.17
C MET A 1 27.83 28.70 -15.96
N ALA A 2 26.59 28.22 -15.92
CA ALA A 2 25.49 28.87 -16.63
C ALA A 2 25.25 30.27 -16.03
N ALA A 3 24.94 31.26 -16.88
CA ALA A 3 24.64 32.61 -16.43
C ALA A 3 23.40 32.62 -15.51
N PRO A 4 23.36 33.44 -14.44
CA PRO A 4 22.18 33.57 -13.59
C PRO A 4 20.96 34.01 -14.41
N ASN A 5 19.78 33.45 -14.12
CA ASN A 5 18.55 33.82 -14.83
C ASN A 5 18.19 35.29 -14.55
N PRO A 6 18.12 36.17 -15.57
CA PRO A 6 17.84 37.60 -15.38
C PRO A 6 16.42 37.89 -14.85
N THR A 7 15.49 36.93 -14.92
CA THR A 7 14.12 37.13 -14.43
C THR A 7 13.97 36.86 -12.93
N GLY A 8 15.00 36.36 -12.24
CA GLY A 8 14.93 35.95 -10.83
C GLY A 8 14.08 34.69 -10.59
N PHE A 9 13.47 34.12 -11.63
CA PHE A 9 12.74 32.86 -11.52
C PHE A 9 13.73 31.70 -11.44
N ASP A 10 13.63 30.92 -10.36
CA ASP A 10 14.37 29.67 -10.20
C ASP A 10 13.39 28.49 -10.11
N MET A 11 13.55 27.53 -11.03
CA MET A 11 12.75 26.32 -11.06
C MET A 11 12.91 25.48 -9.78
N LYS A 12 14.11 25.48 -9.17
CA LYS A 12 14.37 24.71 -7.95
C LYS A 12 13.58 25.26 -6.77
N THR A 13 13.55 26.59 -6.61
CA THR A 13 12.78 27.25 -5.55
C THR A 13 11.29 27.08 -5.77
N TYR A 14 10.82 27.20 -7.02
CA TYR A 14 9.43 26.93 -7.38
C TYR A 14 9.01 25.50 -7.00
N LYS A 15 9.80 24.48 -7.38
CA LYS A 15 9.52 23.07 -7.05
C LYS A 15 9.53 22.81 -5.54
N ALA A 16 10.47 23.43 -4.82
CA ALA A 16 10.52 23.33 -3.36
C ALA A 16 9.29 23.96 -2.70
N ALA A 17 8.82 25.10 -3.22
CA ALA A 17 7.59 25.75 -2.75
C ALA A 17 6.33 24.93 -3.08
N ALA A 18 6.28 24.29 -4.25
CA ALA A 18 5.17 23.43 -4.66
C ALA A 18 5.14 22.05 -3.95
N HIS A 19 6.19 21.69 -3.20
CA HIS A 19 6.24 20.41 -2.51
C HIS A 19 5.13 20.33 -1.44
N PRO A 20 4.36 19.22 -1.33
CA PRO A 20 3.26 19.08 -0.35
C PRO A 20 3.63 19.26 1.13
N ARG A 21 4.93 19.34 1.44
CA ARG A 21 5.47 19.51 2.80
C ARG A 21 5.94 20.94 3.06
N SER A 22 5.99 21.78 2.04
CA SER A 22 6.40 23.18 2.17
C SER A 22 5.39 23.96 3.00
N THR A 23 5.82 25.08 3.56
CA THR A 23 4.94 26.02 4.27
C THR A 23 3.88 26.62 3.35
N TRP A 24 4.21 26.80 2.06
CA TRP A 24 3.33 27.36 1.04
C TRP A 24 2.20 26.39 0.67
N ALA A 25 2.52 25.11 0.44
CA ALA A 25 1.52 24.09 0.12
C ALA A 25 0.53 23.86 1.28
N LYS A 26 0.98 23.99 2.54
CA LYS A 26 0.13 23.89 3.72
C LYS A 26 -0.85 25.06 3.90
N ARG A 27 -0.57 26.19 3.24
CA ARG A 27 -1.40 27.41 3.27
C ARG A 27 -2.34 27.51 2.07
N ASP A 28 -2.59 26.41 1.38
CA ASP A 28 -3.51 26.37 0.26
C ASP A 28 -4.94 26.78 0.71
N PRO A 29 -5.51 27.86 0.14
CA PRO A 29 -6.87 28.31 0.46
C PRO A 29 -7.95 27.29 0.05
N TRP A 30 -7.63 26.37 -0.86
CA TRP A 30 -8.57 25.36 -1.36
C TRP A 30 -8.52 24.04 -0.61
N ALA A 31 -7.60 23.86 0.35
CA ALA A 31 -7.39 22.59 1.03
C ALA A 31 -8.67 22.02 1.65
N ARG A 32 -9.55 22.88 2.19
CA ARG A 32 -10.85 22.46 2.74
C ARG A 32 -11.81 21.92 1.67
N TYR A 33 -11.81 22.52 0.49
CA TYR A 33 -12.64 22.11 -0.64
C TYR A 33 -12.11 20.84 -1.31
N GLU A 34 -10.81 20.57 -1.22
CA GLU A 34 -10.21 19.33 -1.74
C GLU A 34 -10.23 18.16 -0.74
N ALA A 35 -10.50 18.43 0.53
CA ALA A 35 -10.41 17.43 1.61
C ALA A 35 -11.25 16.17 1.35
N TRP A 36 -12.44 16.30 0.75
CA TRP A 36 -13.32 15.16 0.46
C TRP A 36 -12.67 14.09 -0.42
N ARG A 37 -11.70 14.46 -1.25
CA ARG A 37 -10.98 13.52 -2.15
C ARG A 37 -10.11 12.51 -1.39
N TYR A 38 -9.79 12.81 -0.14
CA TYR A 38 -8.84 12.03 0.67
C TYR A 38 -9.40 11.60 2.02
N THR A 39 -10.68 11.89 2.30
CA THR A 39 -11.38 11.49 3.53
C THR A 39 -12.47 10.46 3.24
N GLY A 40 -13.02 9.87 4.30
CA GLY A 40 -14.12 8.90 4.18
C GLY A 40 -13.76 7.69 3.31
N PRO A 41 -14.62 7.28 2.36
CA PRO A 41 -14.38 6.15 1.45
C PRO A 41 -13.10 6.28 0.62
N PHE A 42 -12.64 7.50 0.35
CA PHE A 42 -11.45 7.77 -0.45
C PHE A 42 -10.16 7.91 0.34
N SER A 43 -10.18 7.63 1.65
CA SER A 43 -8.97 7.62 2.47
C SER A 43 -7.97 6.57 1.97
N ARG A 44 -6.67 6.81 2.24
CA ARG A 44 -5.60 5.90 1.79
C ARG A 44 -5.87 4.45 2.19
N TRP A 45 -6.33 4.22 3.43
CA TRP A 45 -6.65 2.89 3.92
C TRP A 45 -7.85 2.26 3.21
N ASN A 46 -8.93 3.03 3.02
CA ASN A 46 -10.14 2.53 2.38
C ASN A 46 -9.96 2.17 0.90
N ARG A 47 -8.96 2.76 0.22
CA ARG A 47 -8.57 2.36 -1.14
C ARG A 47 -7.93 0.96 -1.17
N PHE A 48 -7.22 0.55 -0.13
CA PHE A 48 -6.48 -0.72 -0.10
C PHE A 48 -7.18 -1.84 0.66
N LYS A 49 -8.10 -1.55 1.59
CA LYS A 49 -8.75 -2.57 2.43
C LYS A 49 -9.47 -3.67 1.64
N ASN A 50 -9.92 -3.37 0.42
CA ASN A 50 -10.59 -4.31 -0.47
C ASN A 50 -9.69 -4.79 -1.63
N GLY A 51 -8.37 -4.58 -1.54
CA GLY A 51 -7.45 -4.97 -2.61
C GLY A 51 -7.27 -6.48 -2.76
N LEU A 52 -7.52 -7.26 -1.70
CA LEU A 52 -7.41 -8.71 -1.68
C LEU A 52 -8.69 -9.35 -1.12
N PRO A 53 -9.81 -9.27 -1.85
CA PRO A 53 -11.06 -9.86 -1.40
C PRO A 53 -10.88 -11.37 -1.27
N GLY A 54 -11.27 -11.93 -0.12
CA GLY A 54 -11.22 -13.37 0.11
C GLY A 54 -9.85 -13.94 0.50
N LEU A 55 -8.77 -13.12 0.60
CA LEU A 55 -7.47 -13.62 1.05
C LEU A 55 -7.55 -14.35 2.38
N GLY A 56 -8.27 -13.79 3.36
CA GLY A 56 -8.44 -14.43 4.67
C GLY A 56 -9.10 -15.81 4.57
N ILE A 57 -10.16 -15.95 3.78
CA ILE A 57 -10.86 -17.21 3.58
C ILE A 57 -9.97 -18.21 2.85
N ALA A 58 -9.28 -17.76 1.80
CA ALA A 58 -8.36 -18.60 1.03
C ALA A 58 -7.20 -19.10 1.89
N THR A 59 -6.61 -18.25 2.74
CA THR A 59 -5.54 -18.65 3.66
C THR A 59 -6.03 -19.69 4.67
N VAL A 60 -7.22 -19.52 5.23
CA VAL A 60 -7.81 -20.51 6.16
C VAL A 60 -8.08 -21.84 5.46
N ALA A 61 -8.70 -21.81 4.27
CA ALA A 61 -8.98 -23.02 3.51
C ALA A 61 -7.68 -23.76 3.11
N PHE A 62 -6.67 -23.01 2.67
CA PHE A 62 -5.35 -23.54 2.33
C PHE A 62 -4.67 -24.19 3.54
N ALA A 63 -4.66 -23.52 4.70
CA ALA A 63 -4.09 -24.09 5.92
C ALA A 63 -4.83 -25.36 6.37
N ALA A 64 -6.16 -25.39 6.28
CA ALA A 64 -6.95 -26.58 6.57
C ALA A 64 -6.62 -27.74 5.63
N TYR A 65 -6.45 -27.45 4.33
CA TYR A 65 -6.03 -28.44 3.34
C TYR A 65 -4.64 -29.00 3.63
N CYS A 66 -3.64 -28.13 3.87
CA CYS A 66 -2.29 -28.59 4.23
C CYS A 66 -2.28 -29.41 5.53
N GLY A 67 -3.07 -29.01 6.53
CA GLY A 67 -3.20 -29.77 7.77
C GLY A 67 -3.86 -31.13 7.55
N TYR A 68 -4.87 -31.21 6.68
CA TYR A 68 -5.50 -32.46 6.29
C TYR A 68 -4.55 -33.38 5.52
N GLU A 69 -3.82 -32.84 4.54
CA GLU A 69 -2.80 -33.60 3.81
C GLU A 69 -1.75 -34.17 4.76
N TRP A 70 -1.21 -33.31 5.65
CA TRP A 70 -0.19 -33.70 6.62
C TRP A 70 -0.69 -34.76 7.63
N ALA A 71 -1.95 -34.66 8.06
CA ALA A 71 -2.50 -35.59 9.06
C ALA A 71 -3.00 -36.91 8.46
N PHE A 72 -3.49 -36.93 7.22
CA PHE A 72 -4.24 -38.06 6.67
C PHE A 72 -3.77 -38.60 5.31
N LEU A 73 -3.01 -37.83 4.52
CA LEU A 73 -2.62 -38.22 3.16
C LEU A 73 -1.10 -38.47 2.99
N THR A 74 -0.27 -38.11 3.95
CA THR A 74 1.17 -38.40 3.94
C THR A 74 1.45 -39.89 4.20
N PRO A 75 2.22 -40.59 3.34
CA PRO A 75 2.45 -42.04 3.42
C PRO A 75 3.38 -42.49 4.57
N GLU A 76 3.89 -41.59 5.41
CA GLU A 76 4.82 -41.93 6.52
C GLU A 76 4.15 -42.71 7.68
N HIS A 77 2.86 -43.01 7.61
CA HIS A 77 2.18 -43.97 8.48
C HIS A 77 2.09 -45.41 7.92
N HIS A 78 2.73 -45.71 6.77
CA HIS A 78 2.86 -47.06 6.21
C HIS A 78 4.33 -47.50 6.05
N GLY A 79 5.12 -47.35 7.12
CA GLY A 79 6.54 -47.71 7.13
C GLY A 79 7.01 -48.35 8.44
N GLU A 80 6.20 -49.17 9.11
CA GLU A 80 6.71 -50.12 10.10
C GLU A 80 6.99 -51.46 9.41
N GLY A 81 8.23 -51.92 9.56
CA GLY A 81 8.83 -52.97 8.76
C GLY A 81 8.29 -54.38 9.03
N HIS A 82 8.18 -55.15 7.95
CA HIS A 82 8.26 -56.59 7.96
C HIS A 82 9.19 -57.05 6.83
N HIS A 83 10.45 -57.27 7.20
CA HIS A 83 11.43 -58.11 6.51
C HIS A 83 12.04 -59.05 7.55
#